data_AF-A0A1S2VPZ7-F1
#
_entry.id   AF-A0A1S2VPZ7-F1
#
_cell.length_a   1.000
_cell.length_b   1.000
_cell.length_c   1.000
_cell.angle_alpha   90.00
_cell.angle_beta   90.00
_cell.angle_gamma   90.00
#
_symmetry.space_group_name_H-M   'P 1'
#
loop_
_entity.id
_entity.type
_entity.pdbx_description
1 polymer ?
#
loop_
_entity_poly.entity_id
_entity_poly.type
_entity_poly.pdbx_seq_one_letter_code
_entity_poly.pdbx_strand_id
1 'polypeptide(L)'
;MSAELAFIFPIDGDMLHARDGILTDESLHINVRVTAPASHYLTVNGISATYEAGTFSANIPLTNYANKLVLHDYTTGQEQAITVYRLPNFAGHYRLSIDDNIWFLRDIYQQGDRYQSLFDNPYLGFLKQVHDNYQTKIHLNLFYETDQFNLTQFPDRFKAEWQANADWLRLSFHARGEFPDMPYRTAGYEQVARDCALVQAEIRRFAGDALMGPVTTLHWGESTVDGSRALRDAGYTGQLGYFNVDDELPAVSYYLTADQRRHMKKRFVWHDNAEGITFIRSSIVIDKTELADIVPALDRYADLPSGLPPFVDLLVHEQYFYPFYEAYQPDFRDRILKAVAWATDKGYTPAFLSECIF
;
A
#
# COMPACT_ATOMS: atom_id res chain seq x y z
N MET A 1 -38.37 -7.63 7.29
CA MET A 1 -37.27 -8.54 6.93
C MET A 1 -36.52 -8.83 8.21
N SER A 2 -36.45 -10.09 8.66
CA SER A 2 -35.63 -10.44 9.83
C SER A 2 -34.18 -10.14 9.47
N ALA A 3 -33.52 -9.30 10.27
CA ALA A 3 -32.11 -9.03 10.04
C ALA A 3 -31.33 -10.34 10.23
N GLU A 4 -30.60 -10.76 9.21
CA GLU A 4 -29.74 -11.95 9.24
C GLU A 4 -28.60 -11.72 10.24
N LEU A 5 -28.15 -12.79 10.91
CA LEU A 5 -26.99 -12.74 11.80
C LEU A 5 -25.74 -12.40 10.97
N ALA A 6 -25.12 -11.25 11.22
CA ALA A 6 -23.92 -10.85 10.49
C ALA A 6 -23.06 -9.85 11.26
N PHE A 7 -21.74 -9.90 11.02
CA PHE A 7 -20.83 -8.85 11.43
C PHE A 7 -21.06 -7.57 10.62
N ILE A 8 -21.17 -6.43 11.32
CA ILE A 8 -21.19 -5.08 10.73
C ILE A 8 -19.78 -4.47 10.77
N PHE A 9 -19.09 -4.62 11.89
CA PHE A 9 -17.71 -4.19 12.08
C PHE A 9 -17.06 -4.97 13.23
N PRO A 10 -15.81 -5.39 13.12
CA PRO A 10 -15.06 -5.48 11.86
C PRO A 10 -15.67 -6.55 10.94
N ILE A 11 -15.25 -6.55 9.67
CA ILE A 11 -15.53 -7.66 8.74
C ILE A 11 -14.28 -8.53 8.58
N ASP A 12 -14.45 -9.71 7.98
CA ASP A 12 -13.33 -10.61 7.70
C ASP A 12 -12.21 -9.90 6.92
N GLY A 13 -10.98 -10.07 7.37
CA GLY A 13 -9.80 -9.45 6.76
C GLY A 13 -9.48 -8.04 7.23
N ASP A 14 -10.33 -7.41 8.05
CA ASP A 14 -10.05 -6.06 8.57
C ASP A 14 -8.71 -6.01 9.31
N MET A 15 -7.88 -5.03 8.95
CA MET A 15 -6.62 -4.75 9.63
C MET A 15 -6.79 -3.47 10.45
N LEU A 16 -6.76 -3.61 11.77
CA LEU A 16 -7.20 -2.63 12.76
C LEU A 16 -5.98 -2.01 13.45
N HIS A 17 -6.01 -0.70 13.65
CA HIS A 17 -4.90 0.06 14.22
C HIS A 17 -5.38 0.97 15.35
N ALA A 18 -4.47 1.78 15.91
CA ALA A 18 -4.71 2.61 17.09
C ALA A 18 -5.86 3.65 16.98
N ARG A 19 -6.48 3.82 15.80
CA ARG A 19 -7.63 4.74 15.61
C ARG A 19 -8.97 4.01 15.53
N ASP A 20 -8.98 2.67 15.60
CA ASP A 20 -10.18 1.83 15.52
C ASP A 20 -10.75 1.43 16.88
N GLY A 21 -10.09 1.84 17.97
CA GLY A 21 -10.43 1.40 19.31
C GLY A 21 -9.59 2.10 20.37
N ILE A 22 -9.62 1.53 21.57
CA ILE A 22 -8.84 2.03 22.72
C ILE A 22 -7.60 1.15 22.85
N LEU A 23 -6.43 1.75 22.64
CA LEU A 23 -5.16 1.08 22.82
C LEU A 23 -4.81 0.99 24.31
N THR A 24 -4.37 -0.19 24.74
CA THR A 24 -3.69 -0.42 26.01
C THR A 24 -2.28 -0.94 25.73
N ASP A 25 -1.46 -1.09 26.78
CA ASP A 25 -0.10 -1.61 26.64
C ASP A 25 -0.05 -3.00 25.98
N GLU A 26 -1.10 -3.81 26.16
CA GLU A 26 -1.12 -5.22 25.72
C GLU A 26 -2.07 -5.47 24.54
N SER A 27 -3.09 -4.64 24.33
CA SER A 27 -4.20 -4.94 23.40
C SER A 27 -4.80 -3.71 22.72
N LEU A 28 -5.51 -3.93 21.62
CA LEU A 28 -6.44 -2.96 21.04
C LEU A 28 -7.87 -3.41 21.38
N HIS A 29 -8.60 -2.62 22.17
CA HIS A 29 -10.00 -2.88 22.48
C HIS A 29 -10.90 -2.27 21.40
N ILE A 30 -11.60 -3.11 20.65
CA ILE A 30 -12.51 -2.69 19.58
C ILE A 30 -13.97 -2.92 19.96
N ASN A 31 -14.85 -2.04 19.48
CA ASN A 31 -16.29 -2.25 19.57
C ASN A 31 -16.75 -3.09 18.37
N VAL A 32 -16.90 -4.40 18.57
CA VAL A 32 -17.48 -5.31 17.59
C VAL A 32 -18.98 -5.07 17.53
N ARG A 33 -19.50 -4.83 16.32
CA ARG A 33 -20.91 -4.59 16.02
C ARG A 33 -21.46 -5.67 15.12
N VAL A 34 -22.62 -6.19 15.47
CA VAL A 34 -23.31 -7.26 14.75
C VAL A 34 -24.80 -6.96 14.61
N THR A 35 -25.39 -7.41 13.51
CA THR A 35 -26.84 -7.35 13.29
C THR A 35 -27.47 -8.70 13.62
N ALA A 36 -28.61 -8.68 14.30
CA ALA A 36 -29.49 -9.82 14.55
C ALA A 36 -30.86 -9.29 15.07
N PRO A 37 -31.90 -10.14 15.15
CA PRO A 37 -33.15 -9.75 15.80
C PRO A 37 -32.95 -9.41 17.28
N ALA A 38 -33.63 -8.37 17.76
CA ALA A 38 -33.46 -7.84 19.12
C ALA A 38 -33.72 -8.85 20.26
N SER A 39 -34.48 -9.91 19.99
CA SER A 39 -34.80 -10.97 20.94
C SER A 39 -33.69 -12.01 21.12
N HIS A 40 -32.59 -11.91 20.38
CA HIS A 40 -31.52 -12.90 20.39
C HIS A 40 -30.52 -12.65 21.53
N TYR A 41 -29.90 -13.72 22.02
CA TYR A 41 -28.80 -13.67 22.99
C TYR A 41 -27.49 -14.02 22.29
N LEU A 42 -26.64 -13.00 22.10
CA LEU A 42 -25.40 -13.11 21.35
C LEU A 42 -24.17 -12.96 22.25
N THR A 43 -23.09 -13.68 21.91
CA THR A 43 -21.75 -13.43 22.43
C THR A 43 -20.74 -13.30 21.30
N VAL A 44 -19.68 -12.53 21.52
CA VAL A 44 -18.49 -12.51 20.67
C VAL A 44 -17.29 -12.93 21.51
N ASN A 45 -16.62 -14.01 21.14
CA ASN A 45 -15.55 -14.63 21.92
C ASN A 45 -15.94 -14.88 23.40
N GLY A 46 -17.21 -15.26 23.64
CA GLY A 46 -17.75 -15.51 24.97
C GLY A 46 -18.16 -14.25 25.75
N ILE A 47 -17.91 -13.04 25.23
CA ILE A 47 -18.36 -11.77 25.84
C ILE A 47 -19.77 -11.46 25.33
N SER A 48 -20.72 -11.27 26.25
CA SER A 48 -22.11 -10.94 25.90
C SER A 48 -22.20 -9.61 25.15
N ALA A 49 -22.94 -9.61 24.04
CA ALA A 49 -23.19 -8.41 23.27
C ALA A 49 -24.45 -7.68 23.79
N THR A 50 -24.39 -6.35 23.85
CA THR A 50 -25.50 -5.50 24.29
C THR A 50 -26.24 -4.94 23.10
N TYR A 51 -27.58 -5.06 23.09
CA TYR A 51 -28.43 -4.52 22.04
C TYR A 51 -28.77 -3.04 22.30
N GLU A 52 -28.44 -2.16 21.35
CA GLU A 52 -28.81 -0.76 21.39
C GLU A 52 -29.07 -0.25 19.96
N ALA A 53 -30.15 0.52 19.78
CA ALA A 53 -30.48 1.21 18.53
C ALA A 53 -30.39 0.36 17.24
N GLY A 54 -30.78 -0.92 17.31
CA GLY A 54 -30.78 -1.81 16.13
C GLY A 54 -29.52 -2.64 15.93
N THR A 55 -28.54 -2.57 16.84
CA THR A 55 -27.24 -3.26 16.69
C THR A 55 -26.82 -3.88 18.02
N PHE A 56 -26.23 -5.06 17.98
CA PHE A 56 -25.54 -5.66 19.12
C PHE A 56 -24.08 -5.22 19.13
N SER A 57 -23.54 -4.90 20.30
CA SER A 57 -22.14 -4.49 20.46
C SER A 57 -21.42 -5.23 21.59
N ALA A 58 -20.15 -5.56 21.37
CA ALA A 58 -19.28 -6.16 22.38
C ALA A 58 -17.87 -5.56 22.30
N ASN A 59 -17.27 -5.23 23.44
CA ASN A 59 -15.91 -4.71 23.49
C ASN A 59 -14.92 -5.88 23.55
N ILE A 60 -14.15 -6.11 22.49
CA ILE A 60 -13.26 -7.27 22.35
C ILE A 60 -11.80 -6.82 22.32
N PRO A 61 -10.93 -7.37 23.18
CA PRO A 61 -9.49 -7.13 23.09
C PRO A 61 -8.87 -7.94 21.95
N LEU A 62 -8.09 -7.27 21.11
CA LEU A 62 -7.19 -7.89 20.13
C LEU A 62 -5.78 -7.89 20.71
N THR A 63 -5.18 -9.05 20.86
CA THR A 63 -3.85 -9.20 21.50
C THR A 63 -2.78 -9.65 20.52
N ASN A 64 -3.16 -10.46 19.52
CA ASN A 64 -2.24 -11.04 18.54
C ASN A 64 -2.24 -10.24 17.23
N TYR A 65 -1.29 -10.52 16.34
CA TYR A 65 -1.34 -10.01 14.96
C TYR A 65 -2.63 -10.46 14.26
N ALA A 66 -2.96 -11.75 14.28
CA ALA A 66 -4.23 -12.30 13.76
C ALA A 66 -5.13 -12.75 14.92
N ASN A 67 -6.42 -12.38 14.87
CA ASN A 67 -7.39 -12.66 15.92
C ASN A 67 -8.66 -13.22 15.29
N LYS A 68 -9.11 -14.38 15.81
CA LYS A 68 -10.40 -14.96 15.43
C LYS A 68 -11.51 -14.37 16.30
N LEU A 69 -12.54 -13.81 15.66
CA LEU A 69 -13.76 -13.36 16.32
C LEU A 69 -14.85 -14.38 16.03
N VAL A 70 -15.40 -15.00 17.08
CA VAL A 70 -16.46 -16.00 17.01
C VAL A 70 -17.73 -15.39 17.57
N LEU A 71 -18.70 -15.16 16.69
CA LEU A 71 -20.05 -14.72 17.02
C LEU A 71 -20.91 -15.96 17.24
N HIS A 72 -21.48 -16.11 18.43
CA HIS A 72 -22.39 -17.19 18.76
C HIS A 72 -23.77 -16.64 19.15
N ASP A 73 -24.81 -17.18 18.52
CA ASP A 73 -26.20 -16.90 18.82
C ASP A 73 -26.82 -18.06 19.59
N TYR A 74 -26.97 -17.91 20.90
CA TYR A 74 -27.54 -18.92 21.77
C TYR A 74 -29.06 -19.10 21.58
N THR A 75 -29.74 -18.18 20.91
CA THR A 75 -31.18 -18.30 20.63
C THR A 75 -31.43 -19.26 19.47
N THR A 76 -30.56 -19.28 18.46
CA THR A 76 -30.71 -20.13 17.27
C THR A 76 -29.71 -21.29 17.23
N GLY A 77 -28.62 -21.23 17.99
CA GLY A 77 -27.49 -22.14 17.92
C GLY A 77 -26.55 -21.87 16.73
N GLN A 78 -26.71 -20.74 16.03
CA GLN A 78 -25.85 -20.37 14.91
C GLN A 78 -24.50 -19.83 15.40
N GLU A 79 -23.45 -20.11 14.64
CA GLU A 79 -22.11 -19.60 14.86
C GLU A 79 -21.55 -19.03 13.54
N GLN A 80 -20.86 -17.90 13.64
CA GLN A 80 -20.08 -17.30 12.57
C GLN A 80 -18.70 -16.92 13.09
N ALA A 81 -17.68 -16.99 12.23
CA ALA A 81 -16.35 -16.56 12.60
C ALA A 81 -15.70 -15.76 11.48
N ILE A 82 -14.93 -14.75 11.89
CA ILE A 82 -14.07 -13.95 11.01
C ILE A 82 -12.66 -13.86 11.61
N THR A 83 -11.67 -13.58 10.77
CA THR A 83 -10.29 -13.30 11.18
C THR A 83 -9.95 -11.86 10.87
N VAL A 84 -9.48 -11.14 11.88
CA VAL A 84 -9.09 -9.73 11.80
C VAL A 84 -7.67 -9.55 12.33
N TYR A 85 -7.02 -8.47 11.92
CA TYR A 85 -5.63 -8.22 12.22
C TYR A 85 -5.44 -7.00 13.10
N ARG A 86 -4.44 -7.03 13.99
CA ARG A 86 -4.02 -5.89 14.80
C ARG A 86 -2.70 -5.36 14.26
N LEU A 87 -2.66 -4.08 13.92
CA LEU A 87 -1.50 -3.36 13.43
C LEU A 87 -1.07 -2.29 14.46
N PRO A 88 -0.20 -2.65 15.43
CA PRO A 88 0.20 -1.71 16.48
C PRO A 88 1.02 -0.52 15.94
N ASN A 89 1.76 -0.71 14.85
CA ASN A 89 2.72 0.26 14.31
C ASN A 89 2.29 0.85 12.95
N PHE A 90 1.00 0.83 12.61
CA PHE A 90 0.54 1.26 11.29
C PHE A 90 0.11 2.72 11.21
N ALA A 91 -0.63 3.19 12.21
CA ALA A 91 -1.17 4.55 12.18
C ALA A 91 -0.10 5.60 12.54
N GLY A 92 -0.11 6.73 11.85
CA GLY A 92 0.81 7.85 12.10
C GLY A 92 2.10 7.80 11.30
N HIS A 93 2.15 6.99 10.23
CA HIS A 93 3.31 6.85 9.38
C HIS A 93 3.07 7.29 7.93
N TYR A 94 4.15 7.62 7.22
CA TYR A 94 4.09 7.90 5.79
C TYR A 94 5.31 7.38 5.03
N ARG A 95 5.18 7.29 3.70
CA ARG A 95 6.31 7.10 2.78
C ARG A 95 6.07 7.82 1.46
N LEU A 96 7.12 7.93 0.65
CA LEU A 96 7.04 8.29 -0.76
C LEU A 96 7.21 7.01 -1.59
N SER A 97 6.22 6.66 -2.41
CA SER A 97 6.35 5.59 -3.41
C SER A 97 6.37 6.19 -4.80
N ILE A 98 7.29 5.71 -5.64
CA ILE A 98 7.43 6.18 -7.00
C ILE A 98 7.27 5.00 -7.95
N ASP A 99 6.39 5.15 -8.91
CA ASP A 99 6.10 4.16 -9.94
C ASP A 99 6.84 4.48 -11.24
N ASP A 100 6.80 3.53 -12.19
CA ASP A 100 7.39 3.64 -13.53
C ASP A 100 8.92 3.82 -13.58
N ASN A 101 9.66 3.40 -12.55
CA ASN A 101 11.09 3.70 -12.47
C ASN A 101 11.91 2.84 -13.45
N ILE A 102 12.61 3.50 -14.37
CA ILE A 102 13.59 2.91 -15.29
C ILE A 102 14.55 3.95 -15.88
N TRP A 103 14.14 5.22 -15.95
CA TRP A 103 14.88 6.25 -16.65
C TRP A 103 16.14 6.68 -15.92
N PHE A 104 16.12 6.77 -14.59
CA PHE A 104 17.32 7.07 -13.81
C PHE A 104 18.37 5.96 -13.93
N LEU A 105 17.93 4.70 -14.04
CA LEU A 105 18.81 3.55 -14.24
C LEU A 105 19.47 3.62 -15.62
N ARG A 106 18.68 3.94 -16.66
CA ARG A 106 19.19 4.17 -18.01
C ARG A 106 20.19 5.33 -18.05
N ASP A 107 19.88 6.45 -17.41
CA ASP A 107 20.76 7.62 -17.37
C ASP A 107 22.09 7.29 -16.70
N ILE A 108 22.08 6.65 -15.53
CA ILE A 108 23.31 6.20 -14.85
C ILE A 108 24.14 5.29 -15.74
N TYR A 109 23.50 4.34 -16.46
CA TYR A 109 24.20 3.49 -17.41
C TYR A 109 24.85 4.29 -18.56
N GLN A 110 24.12 5.24 -19.14
CA GLN A 110 24.59 6.06 -20.26
C GLN A 110 25.73 7.02 -19.86
N GLN A 111 25.73 7.49 -18.61
CA GLN A 111 26.80 8.34 -18.09
C GLN A 111 28.10 7.56 -17.82
N GLY A 112 28.06 6.22 -17.82
CA GLY A 112 29.24 5.38 -17.63
C GLY A 112 30.03 5.80 -16.39
N ASP A 113 31.35 5.96 -16.50
CA ASP A 113 32.23 6.36 -15.39
C ASP A 113 32.08 7.82 -14.95
N ARG A 114 31.16 8.60 -15.53
CA ARG A 114 30.98 10.00 -15.16
C ARG A 114 30.28 10.17 -13.81
N TYR A 115 29.41 9.24 -13.44
CA TYR A 115 28.81 9.16 -12.11
C TYR A 115 29.60 8.23 -11.22
N GLN A 116 30.14 8.78 -10.13
CA GLN A 116 30.91 8.08 -9.11
C GLN A 116 30.03 7.64 -7.93
N SER A 117 28.85 8.25 -7.80
CA SER A 117 27.78 7.89 -6.85
C SER A 117 26.44 7.75 -7.59
N LEU A 118 25.55 6.90 -7.07
CA LEU A 118 24.13 6.87 -7.45
C LEU A 118 23.48 8.25 -7.37
N PHE A 119 23.88 9.05 -6.39
CA PHE A 119 23.29 10.36 -6.11
C PHE A 119 23.87 11.50 -6.96
N ASP A 120 24.85 11.20 -7.83
CA ASP A 120 25.24 12.12 -8.91
C ASP A 120 24.14 12.25 -9.98
N ASN A 121 23.27 11.23 -10.08
CA ASN A 121 22.06 11.31 -10.90
C ASN A 121 21.09 12.36 -10.31
N PRO A 122 20.61 13.34 -11.10
CA PRO A 122 19.79 14.44 -10.59
C PRO A 122 18.48 14.03 -9.92
N TYR A 123 17.91 12.89 -10.30
CA TYR A 123 16.68 12.34 -9.72
C TYR A 123 16.96 11.69 -8.36
N LEU A 124 17.88 10.72 -8.29
CA LEU A 124 18.25 10.11 -7.00
C LEU A 124 18.88 11.12 -6.03
N GLY A 125 19.69 12.06 -6.52
CA GLY A 125 20.23 13.14 -5.71
C GLY A 125 19.13 14.02 -5.08
N PHE A 126 18.03 14.26 -5.79
CA PHE A 126 16.85 14.93 -5.23
C PHE A 126 16.15 14.07 -4.18
N LEU A 127 15.93 12.78 -4.45
CA LEU A 127 15.31 11.88 -3.48
C LEU A 127 16.14 11.75 -2.20
N LYS A 128 17.47 11.75 -2.32
CA LYS A 128 18.37 11.83 -1.17
C LYS A 128 18.17 13.13 -0.39
N GLN A 129 18.01 14.28 -1.04
CA GLN A 129 17.71 15.54 -0.34
C GLN A 129 16.38 15.48 0.41
N VAL A 130 15.36 14.83 -0.17
CA VAL A 130 14.07 14.61 0.51
C VAL A 130 14.25 13.74 1.75
N HIS A 131 15.05 12.67 1.66
CA HIS A 131 15.40 11.85 2.81
C HIS A 131 16.20 12.65 3.85
N ASP A 132 17.27 13.34 3.48
CA ASP A 132 18.13 14.07 4.41
C ASP A 132 17.33 15.14 5.19
N ASN A 133 16.39 15.81 4.53
CA ASN A 133 15.59 16.89 5.13
C ASN A 133 14.42 16.41 5.99
N TYR A 134 13.76 15.30 5.63
CA TYR A 134 12.51 14.84 6.26
C TYR A 134 12.58 13.44 6.84
N GLN A 135 13.72 12.76 6.69
CA GLN A 135 13.92 11.34 6.98
C GLN A 135 12.99 10.42 6.18
N THR A 136 12.38 10.94 5.10
CA THR A 136 11.42 10.21 4.25
C THR A 136 12.01 8.90 3.78
N LYS A 137 11.25 7.81 3.94
CA LYS A 137 11.55 6.52 3.33
C LYS A 137 10.90 6.44 1.96
N ILE A 138 11.67 5.97 0.99
CA ILE A 138 11.36 6.05 -0.44
C ILE A 138 11.35 4.65 -1.05
N HIS A 139 10.29 4.34 -1.80
CA HIS A 139 10.10 3.05 -2.45
C HIS A 139 9.96 3.25 -3.96
N LEU A 140 10.84 2.62 -4.74
CA LEU A 140 10.85 2.73 -6.20
C LEU A 140 10.37 1.40 -6.82
N ASN A 141 9.20 1.43 -7.47
CA ASN A 141 8.69 0.30 -8.24
C ASN A 141 9.30 0.38 -9.65
N LEU A 142 10.03 -0.68 -10.05
CA LEU A 142 10.85 -0.69 -11.27
C LEU A 142 10.17 -1.38 -12.45
N PHE A 143 10.36 -0.83 -13.65
CA PHE A 143 10.23 -1.60 -14.87
C PHE A 143 11.48 -2.45 -15.13
N TYR A 144 11.35 -3.48 -15.97
CA TYR A 144 12.49 -4.27 -16.45
C TYR A 144 13.19 -3.61 -17.65
N GLU A 145 12.43 -3.06 -18.59
CA GLU A 145 12.95 -2.55 -19.86
C GLU A 145 12.23 -1.28 -20.34
N THR A 146 12.95 -0.50 -21.12
CA THR A 146 12.50 0.66 -21.89
C THR A 146 13.33 0.78 -23.17
N ASP A 147 13.12 1.81 -23.97
CA ASP A 147 13.82 2.05 -25.23
C ASP A 147 15.35 1.93 -25.07
N GLN A 148 15.91 0.91 -25.73
CA GLN A 148 17.35 0.61 -25.79
C GLN A 148 18.03 0.31 -24.44
N PHE A 149 17.25 0.04 -23.41
CA PHE A 149 17.76 -0.25 -22.08
C PHE A 149 16.92 -1.31 -21.35
N ASN A 150 17.59 -2.26 -20.70
CA ASN A 150 16.98 -3.10 -19.68
C ASN A 150 17.90 -3.24 -18.46
N LEU A 151 17.35 -3.75 -17.37
CA LEU A 151 18.07 -3.83 -16.09
C LEU A 151 19.39 -4.63 -16.14
N THR A 152 19.58 -5.56 -17.08
CA THR A 152 20.84 -6.30 -17.23
C THR A 152 22.02 -5.41 -17.63
N GLN A 153 21.74 -4.25 -18.24
CA GLN A 153 22.75 -3.27 -18.62
C GLN A 153 23.18 -2.39 -17.43
N PHE A 154 22.39 -2.30 -16.36
CA PHE A 154 22.73 -1.47 -15.21
C PHE A 154 23.95 -2.03 -14.47
N PRO A 155 24.97 -1.21 -14.15
CA PRO A 155 26.19 -1.68 -13.52
C PRO A 155 25.95 -2.10 -12.06
N ASP A 156 26.65 -3.15 -11.60
CA ASP A 156 26.60 -3.62 -10.21
C ASP A 156 27.62 -2.95 -9.29
N ARG A 157 28.48 -2.08 -9.82
CA ARG A 157 29.51 -1.36 -9.04
C ARG A 157 28.96 -0.51 -7.88
N PHE A 158 27.70 -0.10 -7.98
CA PHE A 158 27.01 0.69 -6.95
C PHE A 158 26.35 -0.14 -5.85
N LYS A 159 26.48 -1.47 -5.88
CA LYS A 159 25.79 -2.37 -4.94
C LYS A 159 26.03 -2.03 -3.47
N ALA A 160 27.27 -1.72 -3.10
CA ALA A 160 27.59 -1.33 -1.73
C ALA A 160 26.88 -0.02 -1.33
N GLU A 161 26.76 0.93 -2.26
CA GLU A 161 26.07 2.20 -2.02
C GLU A 161 24.55 2.01 -1.89
N TRP A 162 23.94 1.16 -2.72
CA TRP A 162 22.55 0.75 -2.54
C TRP A 162 22.34 0.17 -1.13
N GLN A 163 23.14 -0.82 -0.75
CA GLN A 163 23.02 -1.51 0.54
C GLN A 163 23.20 -0.56 1.73
N ALA A 164 24.11 0.41 1.61
CA ALA A 164 24.34 1.43 2.64
C ALA A 164 23.15 2.38 2.84
N ASN A 165 22.20 2.42 1.90
CA ASN A 165 21.00 3.25 1.95
C ASN A 165 19.70 2.41 2.08
N ALA A 166 19.82 1.13 2.43
CA ALA A 166 18.70 0.21 2.56
C ALA A 166 17.80 0.50 3.78
N ASP A 167 18.15 1.43 4.65
CA ASP A 167 17.30 1.88 5.75
C ASP A 167 16.21 2.86 5.29
N TRP A 168 16.42 3.54 4.16
CA TRP A 168 15.48 4.52 3.61
C TRP A 168 15.13 4.33 2.13
N LEU A 169 15.81 3.46 1.40
CA LEU A 169 15.42 3.03 0.04
C LEU A 169 14.87 1.61 -0.02
N ARG A 170 13.87 1.40 -0.87
CA ARG A 170 13.36 0.08 -1.29
C ARG A 170 13.18 0.04 -2.81
N LEU A 171 13.37 -1.15 -3.38
CA LEU A 171 13.16 -1.46 -4.79
C LEU A 171 12.20 -2.66 -4.92
N SER A 172 11.31 -2.61 -5.92
CA SER A 172 10.33 -3.66 -6.16
C SER A 172 9.99 -3.77 -7.65
N PHE A 173 9.16 -4.77 -7.99
CA PHE A 173 8.67 -5.02 -9.35
C PHE A 173 7.42 -4.22 -9.66
N HIS A 174 7.45 -3.42 -10.74
CA HIS A 174 6.28 -2.71 -11.26
C HIS A 174 5.67 -3.40 -12.48
N ALA A 175 6.49 -3.67 -13.51
CA ALA A 175 6.13 -4.44 -14.69
C ALA A 175 7.38 -4.80 -15.51
N ARG A 176 7.16 -5.50 -16.64
CA ARG A 176 8.17 -5.64 -17.67
C ARG A 176 8.54 -4.27 -18.29
N GLY A 177 7.57 -3.44 -18.63
CA GLY A 177 7.78 -2.11 -19.20
C GLY A 177 6.49 -1.29 -19.20
N GLU A 178 6.56 -0.04 -19.64
CA GLU A 178 5.43 0.90 -19.71
C GLU A 178 4.33 0.42 -20.69
N PHE A 179 4.73 -0.18 -21.81
CA PHE A 179 3.81 -0.64 -22.85
C PHE A 179 3.87 -2.16 -23.08
N PRO A 180 2.75 -2.80 -23.46
CA PRO A 180 1.42 -2.23 -23.67
C PRO A 180 0.73 -1.81 -22.37
N ASP A 181 -0.26 -0.93 -22.51
CA ASP A 181 -1.06 -0.43 -21.39
C ASP A 181 -1.81 -1.56 -20.65
N MET A 182 -1.88 -1.47 -19.32
CA MET A 182 -2.51 -2.48 -18.45
C MET A 182 -2.07 -3.93 -18.75
N PRO A 183 -0.76 -4.23 -18.77
CA PRO A 183 -0.23 -5.49 -19.31
C PRO A 183 -0.67 -6.73 -18.51
N TYR A 184 -1.09 -6.54 -17.25
CA TYR A 184 -1.45 -7.62 -16.34
C TYR A 184 -2.94 -7.76 -16.06
N ARG A 185 -3.79 -6.89 -16.59
CA ARG A 185 -5.26 -6.92 -16.37
C ARG A 185 -5.88 -8.28 -16.69
N THR A 186 -5.35 -8.97 -17.71
CA THR A 186 -5.81 -10.30 -18.12
C THR A 186 -4.69 -11.35 -18.09
N ALA A 187 -3.55 -11.03 -17.47
CA ALA A 187 -2.44 -11.96 -17.37
C ALA A 187 -2.72 -13.05 -16.33
N GLY A 188 -2.30 -14.28 -16.63
CA GLY A 188 -2.29 -15.38 -15.67
C GLY A 188 -1.00 -15.43 -14.84
N TYR A 189 -0.96 -16.37 -13.90
CA TYR A 189 0.14 -16.58 -12.96
C TYR A 189 1.52 -16.60 -13.64
N GLU A 190 1.70 -17.46 -14.65
CA GLU A 190 3.01 -17.72 -15.29
C GLU A 190 3.65 -16.46 -15.89
N GLN A 191 2.85 -15.57 -16.47
CA GLN A 191 3.36 -14.33 -17.06
C GLN A 191 3.87 -13.39 -15.96
N VAL A 192 3.06 -13.16 -14.93
CA VAL A 192 3.41 -12.25 -13.82
C VAL A 192 4.61 -12.80 -13.05
N ALA A 193 4.63 -14.10 -12.75
CA ALA A 193 5.73 -14.76 -12.04
C ALA A 193 7.06 -14.61 -12.80
N ARG A 194 7.07 -14.86 -14.11
CA ARG A 194 8.26 -14.73 -14.95
C ARG A 194 8.76 -13.29 -14.99
N ASP A 195 7.88 -12.33 -15.25
CA ASP A 195 8.27 -10.92 -15.37
C ASP A 195 8.77 -10.37 -14.03
N CYS A 196 8.13 -10.76 -12.92
CA CYS A 196 8.57 -10.45 -11.57
C CYS A 196 9.97 -11.02 -11.28
N ALA A 197 10.23 -12.28 -11.67
CA ALA A 197 11.53 -12.92 -11.47
C ALA A 197 12.66 -12.19 -12.22
N LEU A 198 12.40 -11.66 -13.41
CA LEU A 198 13.38 -10.86 -14.17
C LEU A 198 13.82 -9.62 -13.39
N VAL A 199 12.88 -8.82 -12.89
CA VAL A 199 13.20 -7.60 -12.14
C VAL A 199 13.87 -7.92 -10.81
N GLN A 200 13.36 -8.90 -10.06
CA GLN A 200 13.95 -9.28 -8.79
C GLN A 200 15.39 -9.81 -8.95
N ALA A 201 15.68 -10.60 -9.98
CA ALA A 201 17.04 -11.09 -10.24
C ALA A 201 18.02 -9.93 -10.42
N GLU A 202 17.62 -8.91 -11.16
CA GLU A 202 18.46 -7.75 -11.42
C GLU A 202 18.61 -6.85 -10.18
N ILE A 203 17.54 -6.59 -9.43
CA ILE A 203 17.64 -5.89 -8.13
C ILE A 203 18.63 -6.60 -7.21
N ARG A 204 18.57 -7.94 -7.09
CA ARG A 204 19.54 -8.71 -6.30
C ARG A 204 20.96 -8.59 -6.83
N ARG A 205 21.14 -8.53 -8.15
CA ARG A 205 22.45 -8.36 -8.77
C ARG A 205 23.05 -7.01 -8.42
N PHE A 206 22.37 -5.90 -8.75
CA PHE A 206 22.96 -4.56 -8.66
C PHE A 206 22.75 -3.85 -7.31
N ALA A 207 21.76 -4.23 -6.51
CA ALA A 207 21.44 -3.58 -5.23
C ALA A 207 21.46 -4.54 -4.03
N GLY A 208 21.14 -5.82 -4.23
CA GLY A 208 21.14 -6.84 -3.18
C GLY A 208 19.81 -6.94 -2.41
N ASP A 209 19.64 -8.04 -1.65
CA ASP A 209 18.36 -8.39 -1.00
C ASP A 209 17.89 -7.37 0.06
N ALA A 210 18.80 -6.59 0.64
CA ALA A 210 18.46 -5.58 1.65
C ALA A 210 17.51 -4.49 1.13
N LEU A 211 17.45 -4.27 -0.19
CA LEU A 211 16.56 -3.28 -0.81
C LEU A 211 15.19 -3.84 -1.15
N MET A 212 15.00 -5.16 -1.02
CA MET A 212 13.72 -5.80 -1.33
C MET A 212 12.77 -5.72 -0.14
N GLY A 213 11.48 -5.74 -0.42
CA GLY A 213 10.44 -5.78 0.60
C GLY A 213 9.19 -6.51 0.12
N PRO A 214 8.26 -6.81 1.04
CA PRO A 214 7.07 -7.58 0.74
C PRO A 214 5.96 -6.77 0.05
N VAL A 215 6.20 -5.50 -0.29
CA VAL A 215 5.18 -4.64 -0.89
C VAL A 215 5.59 -4.26 -2.29
N THR A 216 4.62 -4.21 -3.20
CA THR A 216 4.81 -3.57 -4.50
C THR A 216 3.55 -2.85 -4.97
N THR A 217 3.70 -1.97 -5.96
CA THR A 217 2.60 -1.49 -6.81
C THR A 217 2.77 -2.15 -8.16
N LEU A 218 1.79 -2.93 -8.63
CA LEU A 218 1.81 -3.44 -10.00
C LEU A 218 1.45 -2.31 -10.97
N HIS A 219 2.00 -2.29 -12.18
CA HIS A 219 1.62 -1.31 -13.20
C HIS A 219 0.10 -1.35 -13.46
N TRP A 220 -0.53 -0.17 -13.43
CA TRP A 220 -1.97 0.06 -13.37
C TRP A 220 -2.72 -0.49 -12.15
N GLY A 221 -2.07 -1.17 -11.21
CA GLY A 221 -2.71 -1.84 -10.08
C GLY A 221 -3.84 -2.79 -10.54
N GLU A 222 -3.73 -3.36 -11.74
CA GLU A 222 -4.75 -4.21 -12.35
C GLU A 222 -4.17 -5.60 -12.61
N SER A 223 -4.82 -6.61 -12.04
CA SER A 223 -4.39 -8.00 -12.17
C SER A 223 -5.54 -8.95 -11.94
N THR A 224 -5.46 -10.13 -12.55
CA THR A 224 -6.31 -11.26 -12.16
C THR A 224 -5.95 -11.75 -10.75
N VAL A 225 -6.80 -12.57 -10.14
CA VAL A 225 -6.45 -13.24 -8.88
C VAL A 225 -5.20 -14.10 -9.02
N ASP A 226 -5.03 -14.79 -10.16
CA ASP A 226 -3.86 -15.63 -10.43
C ASP A 226 -2.58 -14.79 -10.62
N GLY A 227 -2.68 -13.63 -11.28
CA GLY A 227 -1.57 -12.68 -11.36
C GLY A 227 -1.19 -12.12 -9.99
N SER A 228 -2.17 -11.82 -9.15
CA SER A 228 -1.94 -11.34 -7.78
C SER A 228 -1.34 -12.43 -6.88
N ARG A 229 -1.73 -13.70 -7.06
CA ARG A 229 -1.10 -14.86 -6.42
C ARG A 229 0.37 -15.00 -6.83
N ALA A 230 0.69 -14.79 -8.12
CA ALA A 230 2.08 -14.82 -8.57
C ALA A 230 2.96 -13.75 -7.89
N LEU A 231 2.43 -12.55 -7.66
CA LEU A 231 3.12 -11.52 -6.88
C LEU A 231 3.37 -11.97 -5.45
N ARG A 232 2.33 -12.49 -4.78
CA ARG A 232 2.42 -13.01 -3.41
C ARG A 232 3.48 -14.11 -3.31
N ASP A 233 3.46 -15.07 -4.22
CA ASP A 233 4.38 -16.21 -4.22
C ASP A 233 5.82 -15.80 -4.59
N ALA A 234 5.99 -14.67 -5.30
CA ALA A 234 7.28 -14.02 -5.48
C ALA A 234 7.75 -13.20 -4.26
N GLY A 235 6.96 -13.15 -3.18
CA GLY A 235 7.26 -12.46 -1.92
C GLY A 235 6.55 -11.12 -1.73
N TYR A 236 5.78 -10.63 -2.71
CA TYR A 236 5.00 -9.40 -2.59
C TYR A 236 3.60 -9.67 -2.01
N THR A 237 3.56 -9.91 -0.69
CA THR A 237 2.31 -10.15 0.05
C THR A 237 1.48 -8.87 0.24
N GLY A 238 2.07 -7.70 0.04
CA GLY A 238 1.39 -6.39 0.04
C GLY A 238 1.27 -5.81 -1.37
N GLN A 239 0.04 -5.45 -1.78
CA GLN A 239 -0.26 -4.94 -3.12
C GLN A 239 -0.95 -3.59 -3.04
N LEU A 240 -0.27 -2.55 -3.53
CA LEU A 240 -0.73 -1.17 -3.45
C LEU A 240 -1.59 -0.79 -4.66
N GLY A 241 -2.65 -0.01 -4.45
CA GLY A 241 -3.51 0.50 -5.51
C GLY A 241 -4.31 1.74 -5.09
N TYR A 242 -5.21 2.21 -5.94
CA TYR A 242 -6.04 3.39 -5.65
C TYR A 242 -7.41 2.98 -5.09
N PHE A 243 -7.93 1.83 -5.54
CA PHE A 243 -9.24 1.30 -5.17
C PHE A 243 -10.37 2.29 -5.44
N ASN A 244 -10.30 2.98 -6.58
CA ASN A 244 -11.35 3.89 -7.01
C ASN A 244 -12.67 3.12 -7.19
N VAL A 245 -13.77 3.75 -6.81
CA VAL A 245 -15.11 3.15 -6.82
C VAL A 245 -16.13 4.26 -6.64
N ASP A 246 -17.29 4.08 -7.29
CA ASP A 246 -18.38 5.06 -7.35
C ASP A 246 -17.97 6.41 -7.99
N ASP A 247 -17.01 6.34 -8.92
CA ASP A 247 -16.49 7.43 -9.73
C ASP A 247 -16.13 6.90 -11.14
N GLU A 248 -15.78 7.81 -12.06
CA GLU A 248 -15.41 7.47 -13.45
C GLU A 248 -13.90 7.19 -13.62
N LEU A 249 -13.18 7.00 -12.52
CA LEU A 249 -11.73 6.79 -12.55
C LEU A 249 -11.41 5.29 -12.76
N PRO A 250 -10.24 4.96 -13.34
CA PRO A 250 -9.75 3.58 -13.37
C PRO A 250 -9.71 2.98 -11.96
N ALA A 251 -10.14 1.73 -11.84
CA ALA A 251 -10.33 1.07 -10.54
C ALA A 251 -9.01 0.95 -9.76
N VAL A 252 -7.94 0.50 -10.42
CA VAL A 252 -6.59 0.31 -9.86
C VAL A 252 -6.71 -0.50 -8.57
N SER A 253 -7.31 -1.68 -8.69
CA SER A 253 -7.84 -2.44 -7.56
C SER A 253 -7.63 -3.96 -7.65
N TYR A 254 -6.76 -4.41 -8.55
CA TYR A 254 -6.50 -5.82 -8.80
C TYR A 254 -7.82 -6.55 -9.12
N TYR A 255 -8.09 -7.66 -8.44
CA TYR A 255 -9.30 -8.45 -8.64
C TYR A 255 -10.46 -8.06 -7.69
N LEU A 256 -10.32 -6.98 -6.91
CA LEU A 256 -11.33 -6.64 -5.89
C LEU A 256 -12.66 -6.19 -6.50
N THR A 257 -13.74 -6.70 -5.93
CA THR A 257 -15.12 -6.32 -6.28
C THR A 257 -15.44 -4.89 -5.87
N ALA A 258 -16.53 -4.32 -6.38
CA ALA A 258 -16.98 -2.98 -5.99
C ALA A 258 -17.20 -2.84 -4.47
N ASP A 259 -17.77 -3.84 -3.82
CA ASP A 259 -18.04 -3.77 -2.37
C ASP A 259 -16.74 -3.84 -1.55
N GLN A 260 -15.78 -4.68 -1.94
CA GLN A 260 -14.45 -4.71 -1.34
C GLN A 260 -13.70 -3.38 -1.53
N ARG A 261 -13.83 -2.74 -2.70
CA ARG A 261 -13.24 -1.40 -2.94
C ARG A 261 -13.88 -0.32 -2.08
N ARG A 262 -15.21 -0.32 -1.92
CA ARG A 262 -15.91 0.62 -1.01
C ARG A 262 -15.45 0.47 0.42
N HIS A 263 -15.17 -0.77 0.83
CA HIS A 263 -14.56 -1.06 2.13
C HIS A 263 -13.12 -0.54 2.20
N MET A 264 -12.27 -0.87 1.22
CA MET A 264 -10.90 -0.39 1.11
C MET A 264 -10.76 1.13 1.14
N LYS A 265 -11.66 1.88 0.47
CA LYS A 265 -11.66 3.35 0.52
C LYS A 265 -11.80 3.88 1.95
N LYS A 266 -12.51 3.17 2.84
CA LYS A 266 -12.67 3.57 4.24
C LYS A 266 -11.51 3.13 5.12
N ARG A 267 -10.94 1.95 4.85
CA ARG A 267 -9.96 1.29 5.73
C ARG A 267 -8.51 1.57 5.41
N PHE A 268 -8.19 1.95 4.18
CA PHE A 268 -6.83 2.07 3.62
C PHE A 268 -6.01 0.78 3.55
N VAL A 269 -6.31 -0.21 4.39
CA VAL A 269 -5.64 -1.51 4.41
C VAL A 269 -6.64 -2.62 4.73
N TRP A 270 -6.53 -3.74 4.03
CA TRP A 270 -7.38 -4.91 4.24
C TRP A 270 -6.64 -6.17 3.78
N HIS A 271 -6.86 -7.28 4.47
CA HIS A 271 -6.26 -8.56 4.14
C HIS A 271 -7.31 -9.50 3.53
N ASP A 272 -7.07 -9.95 2.30
CA ASP A 272 -7.84 -11.02 1.71
C ASP A 272 -7.41 -12.36 2.31
N ASN A 273 -8.17 -12.85 3.29
CA ASN A 273 -7.88 -14.14 3.94
C ASN A 273 -7.92 -15.33 2.97
N ALA A 274 -8.71 -15.25 1.89
CA ALA A 274 -8.80 -16.34 0.92
C ALA A 274 -7.52 -16.45 0.09
N GLU A 275 -6.90 -15.31 -0.19
CA GLU A 275 -5.70 -15.23 -1.02
C GLU A 275 -4.41 -14.97 -0.23
N GLY A 276 -4.47 -14.68 1.06
CA GLY A 276 -3.30 -14.31 1.85
C GLY A 276 -2.60 -13.06 1.31
N ILE A 277 -3.35 -12.08 0.80
CA ILE A 277 -2.83 -10.85 0.19
C ILE A 277 -3.34 -9.64 0.98
N THR A 278 -2.42 -8.74 1.36
CA THR A 278 -2.78 -7.45 1.95
C THR A 278 -2.84 -6.38 0.87
N PHE A 279 -3.97 -5.69 0.79
CA PHE A 279 -4.15 -4.54 -0.10
C PHE A 279 -3.91 -3.24 0.67
N ILE A 280 -3.22 -2.28 0.03
CA ILE A 280 -2.90 -0.97 0.62
C ILE A 280 -3.30 0.14 -0.33
N ARG A 281 -4.06 1.12 0.15
CA ARG A 281 -4.53 2.26 -0.64
C ARG A 281 -3.52 3.42 -0.61
N SER A 282 -3.22 3.99 -1.79
CA SER A 282 -2.50 5.27 -1.88
C SER A 282 -3.35 6.42 -1.32
N SER A 283 -2.70 7.38 -0.66
CA SER A 283 -3.40 8.57 -0.12
C SER A 283 -3.50 9.69 -1.15
N ILE A 284 -2.58 9.74 -2.11
CA ILE A 284 -2.59 10.74 -3.18
C ILE A 284 -1.74 10.21 -4.33
N VAL A 285 -2.11 10.60 -5.56
CA VAL A 285 -1.24 10.54 -6.73
C VAL A 285 -0.81 11.98 -7.04
N ILE A 286 0.42 12.31 -6.66
CA ILE A 286 0.94 13.68 -6.62
C ILE A 286 0.94 14.30 -8.02
N ASP A 287 1.39 13.58 -9.04
CA ASP A 287 1.46 14.09 -10.41
C ASP A 287 0.07 14.30 -11.04
N LYS A 288 -0.99 13.74 -10.46
CA LYS A 288 -2.39 13.95 -10.88
C LYS A 288 -3.10 15.07 -10.11
N THR A 289 -2.42 15.73 -9.17
CA THR A 289 -2.98 16.80 -8.34
C THR A 289 -2.20 18.08 -8.57
N GLU A 290 -2.86 19.16 -8.97
CA GLU A 290 -2.19 20.46 -9.17
C GLU A 290 -1.44 20.92 -7.92
N LEU A 291 -0.28 21.56 -8.10
CA LEU A 291 0.61 21.94 -6.99
C LEU A 291 -0.11 22.74 -5.89
N ALA A 292 -1.01 23.64 -6.27
CA ALA A 292 -1.81 24.44 -5.34
C ALA A 292 -2.85 23.60 -4.56
N ASP A 293 -3.27 22.47 -5.12
CA ASP A 293 -4.35 21.61 -4.59
C ASP A 293 -3.83 20.42 -3.78
N ILE A 294 -2.52 20.15 -3.77
CA ILE A 294 -1.94 19.03 -2.99
C ILE A 294 -2.33 19.09 -1.51
N VAL A 295 -2.11 20.23 -0.86
CA VAL A 295 -2.45 20.40 0.57
C VAL A 295 -3.97 20.38 0.78
N PRO A 296 -4.79 21.16 0.04
CA PRO A 296 -6.24 21.06 0.12
C PRO A 296 -6.80 19.65 -0.08
N ALA A 297 -6.24 18.86 -1.00
CA ALA A 297 -6.67 17.50 -1.26
C ALA A 297 -6.37 16.57 -0.07
N LEU A 298 -5.20 16.68 0.53
CA LEU A 298 -4.79 15.89 1.70
C LEU A 298 -5.56 16.32 2.97
N ASP A 299 -5.80 17.61 3.18
CA ASP A 299 -6.58 18.11 4.33
C ASP A 299 -8.04 17.64 4.29
N ARG A 300 -8.62 17.48 3.09
CA ARG A 300 -10.01 17.03 2.90
C ARG A 300 -10.30 15.67 3.54
N TYR A 301 -9.29 14.83 3.76
CA TYR A 301 -9.48 13.55 4.44
C TYR A 301 -10.12 13.68 5.83
N ALA A 302 -9.90 14.81 6.53
CA ALA A 302 -10.52 15.05 7.83
C ALA A 302 -12.07 15.08 7.76
N ASP A 303 -12.63 15.41 6.60
CA ASP A 303 -14.07 15.51 6.37
C ASP A 303 -14.68 14.24 5.73
N LEU A 304 -13.84 13.28 5.33
CA LEU A 304 -14.29 12.05 4.69
C LEU A 304 -14.72 11.01 5.74
N PRO A 305 -15.66 10.10 5.41
CA PRO A 305 -16.03 9.00 6.30
C PRO A 305 -14.86 8.07 6.70
N SER A 306 -13.78 8.07 5.91
CA SER A 306 -12.55 7.34 6.22
C SER A 306 -11.69 8.00 7.31
N GLY A 307 -11.90 9.30 7.56
CA GLY A 307 -11.00 10.14 8.31
C GLY A 307 -9.63 10.30 7.65
N LEU A 308 -8.70 10.88 8.41
CA LEU A 308 -7.29 11.00 8.02
C LEU A 308 -6.68 9.61 7.72
N PRO A 309 -5.85 9.48 6.66
CA PRO A 309 -5.19 8.22 6.36
C PRO A 309 -4.42 7.71 7.58
N PRO A 310 -4.59 6.45 8.00
CA PRO A 310 -3.79 5.88 9.09
C PRO A 310 -2.32 5.84 8.70
N PHE A 311 -2.03 5.39 7.48
CA PHE A 311 -0.72 5.47 6.85
C PHE A 311 -0.86 6.32 5.58
N VAL A 312 0.03 7.28 5.37
CA VAL A 312 0.04 8.15 4.19
C VAL A 312 1.03 7.63 3.17
N ASP A 313 0.53 7.00 2.13
CA ASP A 313 1.33 6.64 0.95
C ASP A 313 1.21 7.77 -0.09
N LEU A 314 2.32 8.47 -0.30
CA LEU A 314 2.47 9.55 -1.26
C LEU A 314 2.97 8.96 -2.58
N LEU A 315 2.09 8.75 -3.56
CA LEU A 315 2.44 8.14 -4.83
C LEU A 315 2.74 9.19 -5.89
N VAL A 316 3.76 8.95 -6.72
CA VAL A 316 4.10 9.76 -7.90
C VAL A 316 4.72 8.84 -8.96
N HIS A 317 4.84 9.29 -10.22
CA HIS A 317 5.51 8.50 -11.27
C HIS A 317 6.81 9.17 -11.74
N GLU A 318 7.88 8.39 -11.93
CA GLU A 318 9.21 8.90 -12.30
C GLU A 318 9.17 9.76 -13.57
N GLN A 319 8.42 9.32 -14.57
CA GLN A 319 8.39 9.89 -15.92
C GLN A 319 8.10 11.41 -15.97
N TYR A 320 7.34 11.94 -15.01
CA TYR A 320 7.04 13.38 -14.93
C TYR A 320 8.26 14.24 -14.54
N PHE A 321 9.38 13.64 -14.10
CA PHE A 321 10.62 14.35 -13.76
C PHE A 321 11.44 14.76 -14.99
N TYR A 322 11.31 14.07 -16.12
CA TYR A 322 12.24 14.21 -17.25
C TYR A 322 11.70 15.12 -18.36
N PRO A 323 12.44 16.18 -18.77
CA PRO A 323 11.98 17.11 -19.82
C PRO A 323 11.69 16.51 -21.19
N PHE A 324 12.19 15.29 -21.46
CA PHE A 324 11.94 14.58 -22.71
C PHE A 324 10.64 13.76 -22.69
N TYR A 325 10.03 13.54 -21.53
CA TYR A 325 8.78 12.80 -21.42
C TYR A 325 7.61 13.72 -21.79
N GLU A 326 6.61 13.20 -22.49
CA GLU A 326 5.50 13.99 -23.05
C GLU A 326 4.73 14.76 -21.97
N ALA A 327 4.55 14.15 -20.80
CA ALA A 327 3.83 14.73 -19.67
C ALA A 327 4.75 15.39 -18.63
N TYR A 328 5.97 15.79 -18.98
CA TYR A 328 6.93 16.44 -18.06
C TYR A 328 6.30 17.55 -17.20
N GLN A 329 6.57 17.52 -15.89
CA GLN A 329 6.14 18.54 -14.93
C GLN A 329 7.34 19.33 -14.41
N PRO A 330 7.52 20.61 -14.81
CA PRO A 330 8.67 21.41 -14.37
C PRO A 330 8.67 21.69 -12.86
N ASP A 331 7.54 21.53 -12.19
CA ASP A 331 7.33 21.69 -10.75
C ASP A 331 7.32 20.34 -9.99
N PHE A 332 7.75 19.22 -10.61
CA PHE A 332 7.78 17.88 -10.01
C PHE A 332 8.40 17.86 -8.60
N ARG A 333 9.55 18.52 -8.44
CA ARG A 333 10.26 18.59 -7.15
C ARG A 333 9.43 19.32 -6.08
N ASP A 334 8.80 20.43 -6.46
CA ASP A 334 7.97 21.22 -5.56
C ASP A 334 6.73 20.45 -5.11
N ARG A 335 6.13 19.66 -6.02
CA ARG A 335 4.99 18.80 -5.71
C ARG A 335 5.32 17.75 -4.64
N ILE A 336 6.46 17.06 -4.77
CA ILE A 336 6.94 16.09 -3.77
C ILE A 336 7.24 16.78 -2.43
N LEU A 337 7.99 17.89 -2.46
CA LEU A 337 8.32 18.63 -1.24
C LEU A 337 7.07 19.13 -0.51
N LYS A 338 6.05 19.58 -1.25
CA LYS A 338 4.77 20.03 -0.71
C LYS A 338 4.02 18.91 0.02
N ALA A 339 3.96 17.71 -0.59
CA ALA A 339 3.27 16.56 -0.01
C ALA A 339 4.00 15.99 1.22
N VAL A 340 5.34 15.89 1.15
CA VAL A 340 6.18 15.42 2.27
C VAL A 340 6.14 16.40 3.45
N ALA A 341 6.22 17.71 3.18
CA ALA A 341 6.09 18.74 4.21
C ALA A 341 4.72 18.65 4.91
N TRP A 342 3.64 18.48 4.14
CA TRP A 342 2.30 18.28 4.73
C TRP A 342 2.25 17.07 5.69
N ALA A 343 2.81 15.93 5.30
CA ALA A 343 2.81 14.73 6.14
C ALA A 343 3.57 14.99 7.46
N THR A 344 4.74 15.62 7.36
CA THR A 344 5.57 16.01 8.51
C THR A 344 4.84 17.00 9.42
N ASP A 345 4.24 18.04 8.86
CA ASP A 345 3.50 19.07 9.60
C ASP A 345 2.27 18.51 10.33
N LYS A 346 1.65 17.45 9.79
CA LYS A 346 0.55 16.71 10.44
C LYS A 346 1.01 15.67 11.46
N GLY A 347 2.32 15.55 11.69
CA GLY A 347 2.90 14.65 12.67
C GLY A 347 3.01 13.19 12.21
N TYR A 348 2.91 12.91 10.90
CA TYR A 348 3.25 11.59 10.38
C TYR A 348 4.78 11.40 10.43
N THR A 349 5.21 10.18 10.72
CA THR A 349 6.63 9.82 10.76
C THR A 349 7.01 8.89 9.61
N PRO A 350 8.21 9.00 9.02
CA PRO A 350 8.61 8.14 7.90
C PRO A 350 8.70 6.66 8.30
N ALA A 351 8.09 5.77 7.53
CA ALA A 351 8.25 4.32 7.70
C ALA A 351 7.99 3.57 6.39
N PHE A 352 8.55 2.38 6.24
CA PHE A 352 8.12 1.48 5.18
C PHE A 352 6.84 0.76 5.60
N LEU A 353 5.95 0.47 4.65
CA LEU A 353 4.78 -0.37 4.92
C LEU A 353 5.16 -1.74 5.53
N SER A 354 6.35 -2.26 5.18
CA SER A 354 6.84 -3.52 5.74
C SER A 354 7.16 -3.47 7.23
N GLU A 355 7.46 -2.28 7.78
CA GLU A 355 7.72 -2.07 9.21
C GLU A 355 6.42 -1.87 10.00
N CYS A 356 5.34 -1.56 9.29
CA CYS A 356 4.06 -1.15 9.84
C CYS A 356 2.99 -2.26 9.77
N ILE A 357 3.11 -3.17 8.79
CA ILE A 357 2.10 -4.19 8.49
C ILE A 357 2.52 -5.60 8.94
N PHE A 358 3.78 -6.00 8.73
CA PHE A 358 4.22 -7.40 8.80
C PHE A 358 5.07 -7.72 10.03
#